data_AF-A0A0V0W2M2-F1
#
_entry.id   AF-A0A0V0W2M2-F1
#
_cell.length_a   1.000
_cell.length_b   1.000
_cell.length_c   1.000
_cell.angle_alpha   90.00
_cell.angle_beta   90.00
_cell.angle_gamma   90.00
#
_symmetry.space_group_name_H-M   'P 1'
#
loop_
_entity.id
_entity.type
_entity.pdbx_description
1 polymer ?
#
loop_
_entity_poly.entity_id
_entity_poly.type
_entity_poly.pdbx_seq_one_letter_code
_entity_poly.pdbx_strand_id
1 'polypeptide(L)'
;LDSYLLLHFSAALAYQKLIPIFKDYIDKVEECSNKLLKTLKSLEYLMKFIVRSRNLYVQLKGSNAGKERFHELICSLFISLTTLMLYQTDWSLLCQGAALKYIPHIVVDVLAVFDARELAAMMANFLKNVPRDRLTKQKLMCLQDLVHSELIKKSEPRAVLLPVILESVRNQIDDNEELELCAQILTEIMNVLFDKHSTSGAHSSTLLFIMRTILRQVVQVVVRLIEAGENLILGQYVALLLAILEELDACTYRCYIAEFATRTDLMDFLTELLMLFKDLIRRPVFSSDWFQMIFVQNSIMLKILCYAASTVKARFLHEKFEFQVCNSFFQTVVTFITQKLLQLEQYNVKKRKAILERFRDMRLTCARELVRSMWFSMNLLEKNQFIPSLVGFVLEVTLIPVEEVRKLTIPIFFDMMVTEFYLRANNNSTTTSTPLLGNFSYNSSVMEFETEFIKKLDSLVENDYGDAKYVDTFVKIMMQLCSSHTEALRDEGIRFTKTVEHLMFRLLEFRNVRLYHNNVNNCMSCTVSLLNFYYEIGHTELYIRYLYKLYELHMQRDNFVEAGLTMALHAECLKFISRLRFAEGVEGKIIFKNDRFV
;
A
#
# COMPACT_ATOMS: atom_id res chain seq x y z
N LEU A 1 -49.74 8.16 -10.63
CA LEU A 1 -50.04 6.77 -11.07
C LEU A 1 -50.30 5.85 -9.89
N ASP A 2 -49.45 5.89 -8.86
CA ASP A 2 -49.55 4.98 -7.71
C ASP A 2 -50.90 5.05 -6.97
N SER A 3 -51.47 6.26 -6.80
CA SER A 3 -52.83 6.42 -6.24
C SER A 3 -53.91 5.72 -7.08
N TYR A 4 -53.78 5.74 -8.41
CA TYR A 4 -54.71 5.05 -9.30
C TYR A 4 -54.55 3.53 -9.21
N LEU A 5 -53.31 3.04 -9.19
CA LEU A 5 -53.01 1.60 -9.03
C LEU A 5 -53.56 1.05 -7.71
N LEU A 6 -53.45 1.83 -6.62
CA LEU A 6 -53.94 1.42 -5.31
C LEU A 6 -55.46 1.49 -5.20
N LEU A 7 -56.08 2.60 -5.63
CA LEU A 7 -57.49 2.90 -5.31
C LEU A 7 -58.48 2.55 -6.42
N HIS A 8 -58.06 2.51 -7.69
CA HIS A 8 -58.99 2.48 -8.82
C HIS A 8 -58.75 1.31 -9.79
N PHE A 9 -57.52 0.79 -9.90
CA PHE A 9 -57.24 -0.33 -10.79
C PHE A 9 -57.81 -1.64 -10.23
N SER A 10 -58.66 -2.32 -11.02
CA SER A 10 -59.41 -3.52 -10.61
C SER A 10 -59.21 -4.74 -11.52
N ALA A 11 -58.37 -4.64 -12.55
CA ALA A 11 -58.19 -5.72 -13.53
C ALA A 11 -57.23 -6.82 -13.05
N ALA A 12 -57.78 -7.86 -12.40
CA ALA A 12 -57.01 -8.97 -11.82
C ALA A 12 -56.39 -9.95 -12.84
N LEU A 13 -56.83 -9.95 -14.10
CA LEU A 13 -56.31 -10.83 -15.16
C LEU A 13 -55.41 -10.10 -16.18
N ALA A 14 -55.17 -8.80 -15.99
CA ALA A 14 -54.40 -7.99 -16.93
C ALA A 14 -52.99 -8.52 -17.14
N TYR A 15 -52.33 -9.03 -16.09
CA TYR A 15 -50.99 -9.61 -16.19
C TYR A 15 -50.91 -10.78 -17.21
N GLN A 16 -51.98 -11.57 -17.35
CA GLN A 16 -52.03 -12.72 -18.29
C GLN A 16 -52.06 -12.29 -19.76
N LYS A 17 -52.32 -11.01 -20.03
CA LYS A 17 -52.30 -10.43 -21.38
C LYS A 17 -51.10 -9.52 -21.60
N LEU A 18 -50.76 -8.69 -20.60
CA LEU A 18 -49.65 -7.75 -20.69
C LEU A 18 -48.30 -8.46 -20.84
N ILE A 19 -48.05 -9.54 -20.07
CA ILE A 19 -46.77 -10.25 -20.15
C ILE A 19 -46.56 -10.90 -21.52
N PRO A 20 -47.52 -11.69 -22.08
CA PRO A 20 -47.35 -12.27 -23.42
C PRO A 20 -47.19 -11.24 -24.53
N ILE A 21 -47.91 -10.11 -24.48
CA ILE A 21 -47.78 -9.04 -25.48
C ILE A 21 -46.39 -8.41 -25.40
N PHE A 22 -45.89 -8.16 -24.19
CA PHE A 22 -44.56 -7.61 -24.02
C PHE A 22 -43.49 -8.59 -24.49
N LYS A 23 -43.66 -9.88 -24.19
CA LYS A 23 -42.82 -10.96 -24.72
C LYS A 23 -42.81 -10.98 -26.25
N ASP A 24 -43.98 -10.92 -26.90
CA ASP A 24 -44.07 -10.92 -28.38
C ASP A 24 -43.33 -9.74 -29.01
N TYR A 25 -43.34 -8.56 -28.37
CA TYR A 25 -42.53 -7.42 -28.81
C TYR A 25 -41.02 -7.64 -28.66
N ILE A 26 -40.60 -8.42 -27.67
CA ILE A 26 -39.19 -8.79 -27.48
C ILE A 26 -38.79 -9.92 -28.43
N ASP A 27 -39.67 -10.87 -28.73
CA ASP A 27 -39.32 -11.98 -29.64
C ASP A 27 -39.30 -11.49 -31.11
N LYS A 28 -40.05 -10.44 -31.45
CA LYS A 28 -40.11 -9.82 -32.79
C LYS A 28 -39.40 -8.46 -32.86
N VAL A 29 -38.21 -8.34 -32.27
CA VAL A 29 -37.49 -7.05 -32.22
C VAL A 29 -37.24 -6.47 -33.60
N GLU A 30 -36.96 -7.30 -34.60
CA GLU A 30 -36.66 -6.88 -35.98
C GLU A 30 -37.80 -6.03 -36.57
N GLU A 31 -39.04 -6.44 -36.34
CA GLU A 31 -40.23 -5.77 -36.87
C GLU A 31 -40.76 -4.67 -35.92
N CYS A 32 -40.54 -4.83 -34.61
CA CYS A 32 -41.17 -4.01 -33.57
C CYS A 32 -40.21 -3.11 -32.79
N SER A 33 -38.96 -2.92 -33.23
CA SER A 33 -37.91 -2.17 -32.50
C SER A 33 -38.38 -0.84 -31.91
N ASN A 34 -39.07 0.00 -32.68
CA ASN A 34 -39.60 1.29 -32.22
C ASN A 34 -40.69 1.15 -31.13
N LYS A 35 -41.55 0.13 -31.25
CA LYS A 35 -42.58 -0.17 -30.25
C LYS A 35 -41.95 -0.74 -28.99
N LEU A 36 -41.01 -1.68 -29.13
CA LEU A 36 -40.26 -2.27 -28.03
C LEU A 36 -39.52 -1.20 -27.23
N LEU A 37 -38.84 -0.26 -27.91
CA LEU A 37 -38.13 0.84 -27.24
C LEU A 37 -39.07 1.70 -26.37
N LYS A 38 -40.26 2.03 -26.87
CA LYS A 38 -41.28 2.78 -26.10
C LYS A 38 -41.80 1.96 -24.91
N THR A 39 -41.99 0.66 -25.11
CA THR A 39 -42.41 -0.27 -24.05
C THR A 39 -41.35 -0.38 -22.97
N LEU A 40 -40.06 -0.53 -23.33
CA LEU A 40 -38.93 -0.58 -22.39
C LEU A 40 -38.76 0.73 -21.62
N LYS A 41 -38.94 1.89 -22.25
CA LYS A 41 -38.97 3.19 -21.56
C LYS A 41 -40.10 3.30 -20.53
N SER A 42 -41.16 2.52 -20.69
CA SER A 42 -42.32 2.49 -19.80
C SER A 42 -42.32 1.26 -18.89
N LEU A 43 -41.20 0.52 -18.82
CA LEU A 43 -41.10 -0.78 -18.16
C LEU A 43 -41.45 -0.70 -16.68
N GLU A 44 -40.97 0.33 -15.97
CA GLU A 44 -41.29 0.57 -14.56
C GLU A 44 -42.80 0.59 -14.32
N TYR A 45 -43.52 1.41 -15.09
CA TYR A 45 -44.96 1.54 -14.97
C TYR A 45 -45.70 0.27 -15.37
N LEU A 46 -45.28 -0.37 -16.45
CA LEU A 46 -45.88 -1.62 -16.95
C LEU A 46 -45.76 -2.73 -15.90
N MET A 47 -44.62 -2.81 -15.21
CA MET A 47 -44.39 -3.82 -14.19
C MET A 47 -45.19 -3.54 -12.91
N LYS A 48 -45.37 -2.28 -12.52
CA LYS A 48 -46.31 -1.90 -11.44
C LYS A 48 -47.75 -2.35 -11.71
N PHE A 49 -48.24 -2.21 -12.95
CA PHE A 49 -49.55 -2.74 -13.35
C PHE A 49 -49.62 -4.28 -13.27
N ILE A 50 -48.58 -4.97 -13.74
CA ILE A 50 -48.48 -6.43 -13.70
C ILE A 50 -48.51 -6.95 -12.25
N VAL A 51 -47.70 -6.35 -11.38
CA VAL A 51 -47.60 -6.70 -9.95
C VAL A 51 -48.92 -6.41 -9.22
N ARG A 52 -49.53 -5.24 -9.46
CA ARG A 52 -50.84 -4.92 -8.87
C ARG A 52 -51.93 -5.87 -9.34
N SER A 53 -51.96 -6.20 -10.64
CA SER A 53 -52.89 -7.18 -11.21
C SER A 53 -52.73 -8.55 -10.55
N ARG A 54 -51.48 -9.00 -10.33
CA ARG A 54 -51.19 -10.25 -9.61
C ARG A 54 -51.69 -10.21 -8.17
N ASN A 55 -51.44 -9.12 -7.45
CA ASN A 55 -51.91 -8.95 -6.07
C ASN A 55 -53.43 -9.00 -5.97
N LEU A 56 -54.16 -8.36 -6.88
CA LEU A 56 -55.62 -8.43 -6.95
C LEU A 56 -56.11 -9.86 -7.24
N TYR A 57 -55.45 -10.58 -8.13
CA TYR A 57 -55.78 -11.97 -8.41
C TYR A 57 -55.63 -12.87 -7.17
N VAL A 58 -54.53 -12.69 -6.44
CA VAL A 58 -54.27 -13.40 -5.18
C VAL A 58 -55.34 -13.07 -4.13
N GLN A 59 -55.74 -11.80 -4.01
CA GLN A 59 -56.82 -11.38 -3.12
C GLN A 59 -58.17 -12.03 -3.47
N LEU A 60 -58.46 -12.22 -4.77
CA LEU A 60 -59.74 -12.78 -5.23
C LEU A 60 -59.81 -14.31 -5.22
N LYS A 61 -58.69 -15.01 -5.45
CA LYS A 61 -58.66 -16.47 -5.67
C LYS A 61 -57.88 -17.25 -4.60
N GLY A 62 -57.23 -16.57 -3.67
CA GLY A 62 -56.41 -17.16 -2.59
C GLY A 62 -54.92 -17.15 -2.88
N SER A 63 -54.11 -17.34 -1.83
CA SER A 63 -52.64 -17.19 -1.81
C SER A 63 -51.89 -18.02 -2.86
N ASN A 64 -52.35 -19.25 -3.13
CA ASN A 64 -51.68 -20.17 -4.07
C ASN A 64 -52.26 -20.15 -5.49
N ALA A 65 -53.38 -19.46 -5.73
CA ALA A 65 -54.05 -19.52 -7.02
C ALA A 65 -53.20 -18.86 -8.13
N GLY A 66 -52.96 -19.59 -9.21
CA GLY A 66 -52.26 -19.10 -10.41
C GLY A 66 -50.79 -18.72 -10.20
N LYS A 67 -50.17 -19.17 -9.10
CA LYS A 67 -48.76 -18.86 -8.77
C LYS A 67 -47.79 -19.44 -9.81
N GLU A 68 -47.93 -20.72 -10.16
CA GLU A 68 -47.10 -21.39 -11.19
C GLU A 68 -47.22 -20.68 -12.55
N ARG A 69 -48.44 -20.44 -13.02
CA ARG A 69 -48.67 -19.75 -14.29
C ARG A 69 -48.10 -18.33 -14.32
N PHE A 70 -48.20 -17.57 -13.22
CA PHE A 70 -47.57 -16.25 -13.14
C PHE A 70 -46.06 -16.35 -13.17
N HIS A 71 -45.50 -17.32 -12.43
CA HIS A 71 -44.08 -17.59 -12.40
C HIS A 71 -43.55 -17.96 -13.80
N GLU A 72 -44.20 -18.88 -14.51
CA GLU A 72 -43.84 -19.24 -15.90
C GLU A 72 -43.85 -18.04 -16.86
N LEU A 73 -44.86 -17.17 -16.74
CA LEU A 73 -44.97 -15.97 -17.57
C LEU A 73 -43.82 -14.98 -17.31
N ILE A 74 -43.50 -14.71 -16.05
CA ILE A 74 -42.39 -13.83 -15.67
C ILE A 74 -41.05 -14.44 -16.09
N CYS A 75 -40.81 -15.72 -15.80
CA CYS A 75 -39.60 -16.43 -16.22
C CYS A 75 -39.45 -16.39 -17.74
N SER A 76 -40.51 -16.68 -18.50
CA SER A 76 -40.47 -16.62 -19.95
C SER A 76 -40.19 -15.21 -20.47
N LEU A 77 -40.67 -14.16 -19.81
CA LEU A 77 -40.38 -12.78 -20.20
C LEU A 77 -38.91 -12.44 -19.98
N PHE A 78 -38.35 -12.79 -18.81
CA PHE A 78 -36.93 -12.56 -18.51
C PHE A 78 -36.01 -13.38 -19.39
N ILE A 79 -36.40 -14.59 -19.79
CA ILE A 79 -35.67 -15.38 -20.80
C ILE A 79 -35.64 -14.62 -22.13
N SER A 80 -36.77 -14.12 -22.63
CA SER A 80 -36.79 -13.31 -23.86
C SER A 80 -35.94 -12.04 -23.74
N LEU A 81 -35.98 -11.32 -22.60
CA LEU A 81 -35.09 -10.17 -22.33
C LEU A 81 -33.61 -10.56 -22.30
N THR A 82 -33.30 -11.74 -21.77
CA THR A 82 -31.94 -12.28 -21.71
C THR A 82 -31.42 -12.68 -23.09
N THR A 83 -32.31 -13.21 -23.95
CA THR A 83 -32.01 -13.48 -25.36
C THR A 83 -31.83 -12.19 -26.16
N LEU A 84 -32.60 -11.14 -25.86
CA LEU A 84 -32.42 -9.81 -26.47
C LEU A 84 -30.99 -9.28 -26.31
N MET A 85 -30.33 -9.58 -25.18
CA MET A 85 -28.96 -9.11 -24.93
C MET A 85 -27.90 -9.81 -25.81
N LEU A 86 -28.20 -10.99 -26.37
CA LEU A 86 -27.27 -11.73 -27.22
C LEU A 86 -27.14 -11.16 -28.63
N TYR A 87 -28.10 -10.36 -29.10
CA TYR A 87 -28.06 -9.80 -30.45
C TYR A 87 -26.89 -8.81 -30.60
N GLN A 88 -26.16 -8.94 -31.72
CA GLN A 88 -25.03 -8.05 -32.06
C GLN A 88 -25.38 -7.05 -33.18
N THR A 89 -26.66 -6.93 -33.55
CA THR A 89 -27.14 -6.09 -34.66
C THR A 89 -27.40 -4.64 -34.22
N ASP A 90 -27.16 -3.65 -35.07
CA ASP A 90 -27.31 -2.22 -34.72
C ASP A 90 -28.73 -1.81 -34.30
N TRP A 91 -29.75 -2.39 -34.93
CA TRP A 91 -31.15 -2.10 -34.61
C TRP A 91 -31.55 -2.51 -33.18
N SER A 92 -30.82 -3.45 -32.56
CA SER A 92 -31.07 -3.88 -31.17
C SER A 92 -30.43 -2.95 -30.13
N LEU A 93 -29.46 -2.10 -30.52
CA LEU A 93 -28.62 -1.30 -29.61
C LEU A 93 -29.45 -0.42 -28.66
N LEU A 94 -30.42 0.31 -29.21
CA LEU A 94 -31.27 1.22 -28.44
C LEU A 94 -32.19 0.46 -27.48
N CYS A 95 -32.69 -0.71 -27.89
CA CYS A 95 -33.54 -1.55 -27.05
C CYS A 95 -32.73 -2.19 -25.92
N GLN A 96 -31.55 -2.73 -26.21
CA GLN A 96 -30.64 -3.28 -25.21
C GLN A 96 -30.20 -2.21 -24.19
N GLY A 97 -29.83 -1.01 -24.66
CA GLY A 97 -29.49 0.11 -23.79
C GLY A 97 -30.67 0.57 -22.92
N ALA A 98 -31.88 0.60 -23.47
CA ALA A 98 -33.08 0.89 -22.68
C ALA A 98 -33.39 -0.22 -21.65
N ALA A 99 -33.23 -1.50 -22.03
CA ALA A 99 -33.41 -2.62 -21.11
C ALA A 99 -32.45 -2.50 -19.91
N LEU A 100 -31.16 -2.27 -20.17
CA LEU A 100 -30.16 -2.06 -19.12
C LEU A 100 -30.51 -0.88 -18.19
N LYS A 101 -31.02 0.21 -18.74
CA LYS A 101 -31.38 1.40 -17.95
C LYS A 101 -32.61 1.18 -17.06
N TYR A 102 -33.66 0.53 -17.56
CA TYR A 102 -34.96 0.49 -16.86
C TYR A 102 -35.21 -0.80 -16.07
N ILE A 103 -34.45 -1.88 -16.30
CA ILE A 103 -34.59 -3.13 -15.55
C ILE A 103 -34.27 -2.98 -14.04
N PRO A 104 -33.24 -2.23 -13.60
CA PRO A 104 -32.99 -2.07 -12.17
C PRO A 104 -34.19 -1.48 -11.41
N HIS A 105 -34.95 -0.58 -12.04
CA HIS A 105 -36.10 0.08 -11.43
C HIS A 105 -37.30 -0.85 -11.17
N ILE A 106 -37.42 -1.98 -11.88
CA ILE A 106 -38.50 -2.96 -11.64
C ILE A 106 -38.20 -3.96 -10.52
N VAL A 107 -36.95 -4.01 -10.02
CA VAL A 107 -36.53 -5.02 -9.05
C VAL A 107 -37.38 -4.98 -7.78
N VAL A 108 -37.65 -3.78 -7.25
CA VAL A 108 -38.44 -3.61 -6.02
C VAL A 108 -39.87 -4.12 -6.19
N ASP A 109 -40.51 -3.80 -7.32
CA ASP A 109 -41.88 -4.21 -7.61
C ASP A 109 -41.99 -5.73 -7.81
N VAL A 110 -41.05 -6.32 -8.56
CA VAL A 110 -41.05 -7.77 -8.83
C VAL A 110 -40.76 -8.58 -7.57
N LEU A 111 -39.86 -8.09 -6.70
CA LEU A 111 -39.56 -8.72 -5.41
C LEU A 111 -40.77 -8.83 -4.47
N ALA A 112 -41.81 -8.02 -4.66
CA ALA A 112 -43.03 -8.11 -3.86
C ALA A 112 -43.85 -9.38 -4.15
N VAL A 113 -43.69 -9.98 -5.34
CA VAL A 113 -44.53 -11.09 -5.82
C VAL A 113 -43.75 -12.30 -6.36
N PHE A 114 -42.42 -12.22 -6.36
CA PHE A 114 -41.53 -13.21 -6.96
C PHE A 114 -40.35 -13.56 -6.02
N ASP A 115 -39.76 -14.74 -6.19
CA ASP A 115 -38.65 -15.19 -5.35
C ASP A 115 -37.37 -14.37 -5.61
N ALA A 116 -36.71 -13.94 -4.54
CA ALA A 116 -35.57 -13.05 -4.63
C ALA A 116 -34.33 -13.74 -5.23
N ARG A 117 -34.12 -15.02 -4.94
CA ARG A 117 -32.96 -15.78 -5.42
C ARG A 117 -33.09 -16.08 -6.91
N GLU A 118 -34.28 -16.48 -7.35
CA GLU A 118 -34.57 -16.70 -8.77
C GLU A 118 -34.47 -15.40 -9.58
N LEU A 119 -34.97 -14.27 -9.05
CA LEU A 119 -34.82 -12.98 -9.70
C LEU A 119 -33.34 -12.60 -9.85
N ALA A 120 -32.52 -12.81 -8.82
CA ALA A 120 -31.07 -12.58 -8.93
C ALA A 120 -30.41 -13.48 -9.97
N ALA A 121 -30.83 -14.74 -10.11
CA ALA A 121 -30.32 -15.63 -11.16
C ALA A 121 -30.69 -15.15 -12.57
N MET A 122 -31.92 -14.65 -12.77
CA MET A 122 -32.34 -14.06 -14.04
C MET A 122 -31.56 -12.78 -14.37
N MET A 123 -31.36 -11.90 -13.38
CA MET A 123 -30.53 -10.69 -13.56
C MET A 123 -29.07 -11.03 -13.86
N ALA A 124 -28.52 -12.04 -13.17
CA ALA A 124 -27.17 -12.53 -13.42
C ALA A 124 -27.01 -13.04 -14.86
N ASN A 125 -27.96 -13.82 -15.38
CA ASN A 125 -27.93 -14.31 -16.77
C ASN A 125 -28.11 -13.18 -17.78
N PHE A 126 -29.02 -12.25 -17.51
CA PHE A 126 -29.23 -11.05 -18.32
C PHE A 126 -27.94 -10.23 -18.47
N LEU A 127 -27.20 -10.02 -17.38
CA LEU A 127 -25.93 -9.27 -17.37
C LEU A 127 -24.76 -10.00 -18.03
N LYS A 128 -24.73 -11.34 -17.92
CA LYS A 128 -23.70 -12.18 -18.57
C LYS A 128 -23.82 -12.19 -20.09
N ASN A 129 -25.05 -12.10 -20.61
CA ASN A 129 -25.31 -12.16 -22.04
C ASN A 129 -25.01 -10.85 -22.79
N VAL A 130 -24.68 -9.75 -22.08
CA VAL A 130 -24.26 -8.50 -22.71
C VAL A 130 -22.84 -8.69 -23.29
N PRO A 131 -22.64 -8.47 -24.61
CA PRO A 131 -21.33 -8.57 -25.24
C PRO A 131 -20.30 -7.63 -24.60
N ARG A 132 -19.03 -8.03 -24.53
CA ARG A 132 -17.97 -7.26 -23.85
C ARG A 132 -17.68 -5.92 -24.54
N ASP A 133 -17.68 -5.88 -25.86
CA ASP A 133 -17.30 -4.70 -26.64
C ASP A 133 -18.47 -3.75 -26.91
N ARG A 134 -19.61 -3.94 -26.24
CA ARG A 134 -20.86 -3.23 -26.54
C ARG A 134 -21.63 -2.88 -25.28
N LEU A 135 -22.11 -1.64 -25.23
CA LEU A 135 -22.92 -1.12 -24.12
C LEU A 135 -22.19 -1.19 -22.76
N THR A 136 -20.86 -1.14 -22.76
CA THR A 136 -20.01 -1.25 -21.57
C THR A 136 -20.43 -0.27 -20.47
N LYS A 137 -20.55 1.02 -20.81
CA LYS A 137 -21.00 2.06 -19.90
C LYS A 137 -22.42 1.82 -19.37
N GLN A 138 -23.36 1.46 -20.25
CA GLN A 138 -24.75 1.19 -19.86
C GLN A 138 -24.86 -0.06 -18.96
N LYS A 139 -24.01 -1.06 -19.19
CA LYS A 139 -23.90 -2.23 -18.33
C LYS A 139 -23.41 -1.82 -16.95
N LEU A 140 -22.33 -1.05 -16.86
CA LEU A 140 -21.80 -0.57 -15.58
C LEU A 140 -22.82 0.28 -14.80
N MET A 141 -23.53 1.20 -15.47
CA MET A 141 -24.61 1.97 -14.84
C MET A 141 -25.75 1.08 -14.32
N CYS A 142 -26.13 0.04 -15.08
CA CYS A 142 -27.11 -0.96 -14.61
C CYS A 142 -26.61 -1.71 -13.37
N LEU A 143 -25.33 -2.10 -13.33
CA LEU A 143 -24.73 -2.72 -12.15
C LEU A 143 -24.78 -1.78 -10.95
N GLN A 144 -24.46 -0.49 -11.14
CA GLN A 144 -24.52 0.55 -10.11
C GLN A 144 -25.92 0.66 -9.49
N ASP A 145 -26.96 0.71 -10.32
CA ASP A 145 -28.34 0.75 -9.83
C ASP A 145 -28.75 -0.54 -9.10
N LEU A 146 -28.25 -1.71 -9.55
CA LEU A 146 -28.52 -2.99 -8.89
C LEU A 146 -27.81 -3.14 -7.54
N VAL A 147 -26.67 -2.49 -7.32
CA VAL A 147 -25.96 -2.49 -6.04
C VAL A 147 -26.82 -1.90 -4.92
N HIS A 148 -27.59 -0.86 -5.22
CA HIS A 148 -28.49 -0.21 -4.28
C HIS A 148 -29.78 -1.00 -4.00
N SER A 149 -30.05 -2.07 -4.76
CA SER A 149 -31.28 -2.85 -4.64
C SER A 149 -31.29 -3.79 -3.43
N GLU A 150 -32.49 -4.22 -3.03
CA GLU A 150 -32.68 -5.22 -1.97
C GLU A 150 -32.09 -6.60 -2.29
N LEU A 151 -31.68 -6.86 -3.55
CA LEU A 151 -31.03 -8.11 -3.95
C LEU A 151 -29.63 -8.24 -3.34
N ILE A 152 -28.89 -7.14 -3.18
CA ILE A 152 -27.53 -7.16 -2.62
C ILE A 152 -27.56 -7.15 -1.08
N LYS A 153 -28.58 -6.56 -0.47
CA LYS A 153 -28.73 -6.54 0.99
C LYS A 153 -29.04 -7.93 1.56
N LYS A 154 -29.82 -8.75 0.84
CA LYS A 154 -30.18 -10.11 1.27
C LYS A 154 -29.07 -11.12 0.94
N SER A 155 -28.79 -12.04 1.86
CA SER A 155 -27.65 -12.96 1.71
C SER A 155 -27.78 -13.95 0.54
N GLU A 156 -28.96 -14.53 0.31
CA GLU A 156 -29.16 -15.53 -0.76
C GLU A 156 -29.06 -14.94 -2.17
N PRO A 157 -29.75 -13.83 -2.52
CA PRO A 157 -29.64 -13.25 -3.84
C PRO A 157 -28.26 -12.61 -4.09
N ARG A 158 -27.62 -12.05 -3.04
CA ARG A 158 -26.24 -11.54 -3.09
C ARG A 158 -25.26 -12.62 -3.54
N ALA A 159 -25.38 -13.84 -3.05
CA ALA A 159 -24.48 -14.94 -3.41
C ALA A 159 -24.51 -15.28 -4.91
N VAL A 160 -25.60 -14.93 -5.61
CA VAL A 160 -25.75 -15.15 -7.06
C VAL A 160 -25.32 -13.93 -7.87
N LEU A 161 -25.71 -12.73 -7.43
CA LEU A 161 -25.51 -11.49 -8.21
C LEU A 161 -24.14 -10.84 -7.99
N LEU A 162 -23.60 -10.85 -6.76
CA LEU A 162 -22.32 -10.22 -6.43
C LEU A 162 -21.15 -10.77 -7.26
N PRO A 163 -21.02 -12.09 -7.50
CA PRO A 163 -19.98 -12.62 -8.38
C PRO A 163 -20.00 -12.01 -9.79
N VAL A 164 -21.19 -11.82 -10.37
CA VAL A 164 -21.34 -11.28 -11.73
C VAL A 164 -20.98 -9.80 -11.79
N ILE A 165 -21.35 -9.03 -10.76
CA ILE A 165 -20.99 -7.63 -10.63
C ILE A 165 -19.46 -7.50 -10.52
N LEU A 166 -18.84 -8.21 -9.57
CA LEU A 166 -17.40 -8.12 -9.33
C LEU A 166 -16.58 -8.62 -10.53
N GLU A 167 -17.00 -9.71 -11.18
CA GLU A 167 -16.32 -10.19 -12.40
C GLU A 167 -16.42 -9.18 -13.54
N SER A 168 -17.58 -8.55 -13.72
CA SER A 168 -17.76 -7.51 -14.75
C SER A 168 -16.87 -6.29 -14.48
N VAL A 169 -16.85 -5.79 -13.24
CA VAL A 169 -16.01 -4.66 -12.85
C VAL A 169 -14.52 -5.01 -12.94
N ARG A 170 -14.15 -6.23 -12.51
CA ARG A 170 -12.77 -6.71 -12.59
C ARG A 170 -12.27 -6.72 -14.04
N ASN A 171 -13.05 -7.28 -14.97
CA ASN A 171 -12.65 -7.32 -16.38
C ASN A 171 -12.40 -5.91 -16.93
N GLN A 172 -13.25 -4.94 -16.58
CA GLN A 172 -13.11 -3.55 -17.00
C GLN A 172 -11.87 -2.87 -16.40
N ILE A 173 -11.54 -3.18 -15.15
CA ILE A 173 -10.29 -2.74 -14.51
C ILE A 173 -9.06 -3.34 -15.20
N ASP A 174 -9.12 -4.63 -15.55
CA ASP A 174 -8.04 -5.34 -16.24
C ASP A 174 -7.84 -4.75 -17.66
N ASP A 175 -8.94 -4.41 -18.36
CA ASP A 175 -8.96 -3.77 -19.69
C ASP A 175 -8.64 -2.26 -19.67
N ASN A 176 -8.56 -1.65 -18.48
CA ASN A 176 -8.32 -0.22 -18.27
C ASN A 176 -9.41 0.71 -18.86
N GLU A 177 -10.68 0.26 -18.81
CA GLU A 177 -11.85 0.99 -19.32
C GLU A 177 -12.77 1.45 -18.18
N GLU A 178 -13.38 2.64 -18.33
CA GLU A 178 -14.40 3.19 -17.41
C GLU A 178 -14.03 3.08 -15.91
N LEU A 179 -12.74 3.34 -15.58
CA LEU A 179 -12.19 3.20 -14.22
C LEU A 179 -12.95 3.99 -13.16
N GLU A 180 -13.46 5.17 -13.51
CA GLU A 180 -14.24 6.01 -12.59
C GLU A 180 -15.55 5.32 -12.17
N LEU A 181 -16.31 4.76 -13.13
CA LEU A 181 -17.52 3.99 -12.80
C LEU A 181 -17.18 2.73 -12.01
N CYS A 182 -16.07 2.05 -12.34
CA CYS A 182 -15.61 0.88 -11.59
C CYS A 182 -15.34 1.24 -10.13
N ALA A 183 -14.63 2.33 -9.86
CA ALA A 183 -14.37 2.81 -8.50
C ALA A 183 -15.67 3.16 -7.75
N GLN A 184 -16.61 3.82 -8.42
CA GLN A 184 -17.92 4.18 -7.84
C GLN A 184 -18.72 2.92 -7.44
N ILE A 185 -18.87 1.96 -8.36
CA ILE A 185 -19.61 0.70 -8.11
C ILE A 185 -19.00 -0.04 -6.92
N LEU A 186 -17.67 -0.19 -6.88
CA LEU A 186 -17.00 -0.89 -5.77
C LEU A 186 -17.16 -0.15 -4.44
N THR A 187 -17.09 1.18 -4.47
CA THR A 187 -17.29 2.01 -3.26
C THR A 187 -18.72 1.87 -2.74
N GLU A 188 -19.71 1.88 -3.63
CA GLU A 188 -21.12 1.66 -3.28
C GLU A 188 -21.38 0.25 -2.76
N ILE A 189 -20.75 -0.79 -3.33
CA ILE A 189 -20.80 -2.16 -2.79
C ILE A 189 -20.29 -2.16 -1.35
N MET A 190 -19.14 -1.52 -1.08
CA MET A 190 -18.60 -1.44 0.27
C MET A 190 -19.54 -0.69 1.21
N ASN A 191 -20.11 0.44 0.78
CA ASN A 191 -21.04 1.22 1.60
C ASN A 191 -22.33 0.45 1.92
N VAL A 192 -22.92 -0.24 0.94
CA VAL A 192 -24.17 -0.99 1.15
C VAL A 192 -23.95 -2.23 2.04
N LEU A 193 -22.81 -2.90 1.89
CA LEU A 193 -22.55 -4.17 2.59
C LEU A 193 -21.94 -4.00 3.97
N PHE A 194 -21.17 -2.93 4.20
CA PHE A 194 -20.42 -2.68 5.44
C PHE A 194 -20.81 -1.37 6.11
N ASP A 195 -22.03 -0.89 5.88
CA ASP A 195 -22.57 0.25 6.63
C ASP A 195 -22.63 -0.07 8.14
N LYS A 196 -21.83 0.67 8.91
CA LYS A 196 -21.70 0.52 10.37
C LYS A 196 -22.99 0.84 11.12
N HIS A 197 -23.95 1.51 10.48
CA HIS A 197 -25.27 1.81 11.06
C HIS A 197 -26.33 0.72 10.80
N SER A 198 -26.05 -0.22 9.91
CA SER A 198 -26.97 -1.29 9.54
C SER A 198 -26.71 -2.55 10.37
N THR A 199 -27.72 -3.04 11.10
CA THR A 199 -27.64 -4.26 11.93
C THR A 199 -27.44 -5.57 11.15
N SER A 200 -27.39 -5.49 9.81
CA SER A 200 -27.22 -6.60 8.87
C SER A 200 -25.93 -6.46 8.06
N GLY A 201 -24.82 -6.13 8.72
CA GLY A 201 -23.50 -6.09 8.07
C GLY A 201 -23.18 -7.42 7.37
N ALA A 202 -22.53 -7.35 6.21
CA ALA A 202 -22.08 -8.52 5.49
C ALA A 202 -21.07 -9.33 6.33
N HIS A 203 -21.19 -10.65 6.29
CA HIS A 203 -20.31 -11.56 7.03
C HIS A 203 -18.89 -11.51 6.46
N SER A 204 -17.88 -11.87 7.27
CA SER A 204 -16.46 -12.00 6.87
C SER A 204 -16.25 -12.81 5.58
N SER A 205 -17.13 -13.76 5.27
CA SER A 205 -17.10 -14.53 4.01
C SER A 205 -17.36 -13.68 2.76
N THR A 206 -18.21 -12.66 2.85
CA THR A 206 -18.48 -11.74 1.75
C THR A 206 -17.30 -10.81 1.51
N LEU A 207 -16.67 -10.32 2.59
CA LEU A 207 -15.43 -9.55 2.50
C LEU A 207 -14.31 -10.37 1.86
N LEU A 208 -14.14 -11.62 2.31
CA LEU A 208 -13.14 -12.53 1.74
C LEU A 208 -13.35 -12.74 0.23
N PHE A 209 -14.61 -12.94 -0.20
CA PHE A 209 -14.94 -13.06 -1.62
C PHE A 209 -14.59 -11.79 -2.41
N ILE A 210 -14.95 -10.61 -1.90
CA ILE A 210 -14.59 -9.32 -2.53
C ILE A 210 -13.06 -9.19 -2.65
N MET A 211 -12.32 -9.44 -1.57
CA MET A 211 -10.86 -9.35 -1.58
C MET A 211 -10.23 -10.30 -2.59
N ARG A 212 -10.73 -11.54 -2.67
CA ARG A 212 -10.27 -12.54 -3.64
C ARG A 212 -10.47 -12.07 -5.08
N THR A 213 -11.58 -11.39 -5.37
CA THR A 213 -11.91 -10.99 -6.74
C THR A 213 -11.24 -9.69 -7.18
N ILE A 214 -11.11 -8.69 -6.30
CA ILE A 214 -10.72 -7.32 -6.71
C ILE A 214 -9.54 -6.70 -5.98
N LEU A 215 -9.08 -7.22 -4.82
CA LEU A 215 -8.09 -6.50 -4.01
C LEU A 215 -6.76 -6.29 -4.76
N ARG A 216 -6.26 -7.34 -5.42
CA ARG A 216 -4.99 -7.25 -6.16
C ARG A 216 -5.12 -6.30 -7.35
N GLN A 217 -6.24 -6.33 -8.06
CA GLN A 217 -6.54 -5.42 -9.18
C GLN A 217 -6.61 -3.96 -8.71
N VAL A 218 -7.26 -3.69 -7.58
CA VAL A 218 -7.29 -2.36 -6.96
C VAL A 218 -5.87 -1.89 -6.60
N VAL A 219 -5.05 -2.75 -5.97
CA VAL A 219 -3.65 -2.44 -5.67
C VAL A 219 -2.87 -2.08 -6.94
N GLN A 220 -3.00 -2.88 -7.99
CA GLN A 220 -2.30 -2.66 -9.26
C GLN A 220 -2.76 -1.38 -9.98
N VAL A 221 -4.06 -1.09 -9.99
CA VAL A 221 -4.59 0.19 -10.52
C VAL A 221 -4.02 1.38 -9.76
N VAL A 222 -4.01 1.34 -8.43
CA VAL A 222 -3.48 2.45 -7.63
C VAL A 222 -2.00 2.69 -7.95
N VAL A 223 -1.18 1.64 -8.03
CA VAL A 223 0.23 1.77 -8.43
C VAL A 223 0.37 2.41 -9.81
N ARG A 224 -0.39 1.92 -10.81
CA ARG A 224 -0.39 2.50 -12.17
C ARG A 224 -0.80 3.97 -12.18
N LEU A 225 -1.84 4.35 -11.45
CA LEU A 225 -2.32 5.73 -11.38
C LEU A 225 -1.31 6.66 -10.67
N ILE A 226 -0.59 6.17 -9.66
CA ILE A 226 0.51 6.91 -9.01
C ILE A 226 1.66 7.19 -9.99
N GLU A 227 1.98 6.22 -10.85
CA GLU A 227 3.02 6.37 -11.88
C GLU A 227 2.58 7.33 -13.00
N ALA A 228 1.31 7.26 -13.41
CA ALA A 228 0.73 8.13 -14.44
C ALA A 228 0.46 9.58 -13.96
N GLY A 229 0.31 9.81 -12.65
CA GLY A 229 0.03 11.13 -12.08
C GLY A 229 -1.44 11.57 -12.16
N GLU A 230 -2.38 10.63 -12.29
CA GLU A 230 -3.81 10.90 -12.44
C GLU A 230 -4.53 11.08 -11.08
N ASN A 231 -4.42 12.28 -10.50
CA ASN A 231 -4.83 12.51 -9.10
C ASN A 231 -6.34 12.35 -8.81
N LEU A 232 -7.23 12.61 -9.77
CA LEU A 232 -8.69 12.58 -9.53
C LEU A 232 -9.20 11.16 -9.28
N ILE A 233 -8.87 10.23 -10.17
CA ILE A 233 -9.27 8.82 -10.09
C ILE A 233 -8.49 8.12 -8.97
N LEU A 234 -7.21 8.49 -8.78
CA LEU A 234 -6.36 7.95 -7.72
C LEU A 234 -6.99 8.12 -6.33
N GLY A 235 -7.55 9.29 -6.01
CA GLY A 235 -8.22 9.52 -4.74
C GLY A 235 -9.39 8.57 -4.46
N GLN A 236 -10.18 8.24 -5.49
CA GLN A 236 -11.30 7.31 -5.37
C GLN A 236 -10.82 5.87 -5.10
N TYR A 237 -9.82 5.40 -5.84
CA TYR A 237 -9.27 4.06 -5.63
C TYR A 237 -8.52 3.92 -4.29
N VAL A 238 -7.82 4.96 -3.83
CA VAL A 238 -7.19 4.94 -2.51
C VAL A 238 -8.24 4.91 -1.40
N ALA A 239 -9.33 5.67 -1.51
CA ALA A 239 -10.44 5.59 -0.57
C ALA A 239 -11.09 4.20 -0.56
N LEU A 240 -11.31 3.60 -1.73
CA LEU A 240 -11.82 2.23 -1.87
C LEU A 240 -10.88 1.20 -1.22
N LEU A 241 -9.57 1.29 -1.49
CA LEU A 241 -8.57 0.42 -0.89
C LEU A 241 -8.61 0.53 0.64
N LEU A 242 -8.65 1.75 1.17
CA LEU A 242 -8.74 1.99 2.60
C LEU A 242 -10.03 1.42 3.19
N ALA A 243 -11.17 1.55 2.51
CA ALA A 243 -12.43 0.96 2.95
C ALA A 243 -12.37 -0.57 3.04
N ILE A 244 -11.79 -1.24 2.03
CA ILE A 244 -11.60 -2.70 2.04
C ILE A 244 -10.67 -3.12 3.19
N LEU A 245 -9.55 -2.40 3.38
CA LEU A 245 -8.57 -2.71 4.42
C LEU A 245 -9.05 -2.35 5.83
N GLU A 246 -9.95 -1.38 5.98
CA GLU A 246 -10.53 -0.99 7.27
C GLU A 246 -11.39 -2.11 7.86
N GLU A 247 -12.19 -2.77 7.03
CA GLU A 247 -13.06 -3.89 7.44
C GLU A 247 -12.28 -5.19 7.71
N LEU A 248 -11.00 -5.23 7.35
CA LEU A 248 -10.19 -6.43 7.50
C LEU A 248 -9.83 -6.74 8.97
N ASP A 249 -10.32 -7.88 9.47
CA ASP A 249 -9.91 -8.45 10.75
C ASP A 249 -8.78 -9.49 10.60
N ALA A 250 -8.21 -9.92 11.73
CA ALA A 250 -7.09 -10.86 11.73
C ALA A 250 -7.48 -12.26 11.22
N CYS A 251 -8.75 -12.67 11.36
CA CYS A 251 -9.21 -13.98 10.94
C CYS A 251 -9.36 -14.04 9.41
N THR A 252 -10.09 -13.07 8.85
CA THR A 252 -10.32 -12.90 7.42
C THR A 252 -9.01 -12.71 6.68
N TYR A 253 -8.06 -11.93 7.24
CA TYR A 253 -6.72 -11.82 6.67
C TYR A 253 -6.01 -13.18 6.61
N ARG A 254 -6.02 -13.98 7.69
CA ARG A 254 -5.41 -15.32 7.68
C ARG A 254 -6.06 -16.25 6.66
N CYS A 255 -7.39 -16.22 6.53
CA CYS A 255 -8.10 -16.98 5.51
C CYS A 255 -7.69 -16.54 4.10
N TYR A 256 -7.63 -15.24 3.83
CA TYR A 256 -7.19 -14.71 2.53
C TYR A 256 -5.77 -15.14 2.16
N ILE A 257 -4.84 -15.06 3.10
CA ILE A 257 -3.45 -15.50 2.88
C ILE A 257 -3.35 -17.01 2.64
N ALA A 258 -4.24 -17.81 3.23
CA ALA A 258 -4.28 -19.26 3.03
C ALA A 258 -4.81 -19.68 1.64
N GLU A 259 -5.51 -18.80 0.92
CA GLU A 259 -6.05 -19.09 -0.42
C GLU A 259 -5.01 -18.97 -1.55
N PHE A 260 -3.85 -18.36 -1.30
CA PHE A 260 -2.78 -18.25 -2.30
C PHE A 260 -2.22 -19.63 -2.64
N ALA A 261 -2.33 -20.02 -3.92
CA ALA A 261 -1.91 -21.33 -4.40
C ALA A 261 -0.38 -21.50 -4.37
N THR A 262 0.35 -20.44 -4.73
CA THR A 262 1.81 -20.47 -4.77
C THR A 262 2.42 -19.47 -3.78
N ARG A 263 3.61 -19.81 -3.30
CA ARG A 263 4.43 -18.93 -2.46
C ARG A 263 4.85 -17.66 -3.20
N THR A 264 5.10 -17.77 -4.50
CA THR A 264 5.49 -16.65 -5.38
C THR A 264 4.34 -15.66 -5.53
N ASP A 265 3.10 -16.12 -5.74
CA ASP A 265 1.95 -15.21 -5.81
C ASP A 265 1.74 -14.43 -4.50
N LEU A 266 1.94 -15.11 -3.37
CA LEU A 266 1.89 -14.46 -2.05
C LEU A 266 3.03 -13.44 -1.87
N MET A 267 4.24 -13.79 -2.32
CA MET A 267 5.41 -12.90 -2.29
C MET A 267 5.16 -11.63 -3.10
N ASP A 268 4.66 -11.78 -4.33
CA ASP A 268 4.37 -10.68 -5.24
C ASP A 268 3.29 -9.78 -4.66
N PHE A 269 2.18 -10.35 -4.19
CA PHE A 269 1.10 -9.59 -3.55
C PHE A 269 1.58 -8.79 -2.33
N LEU A 270 2.33 -9.41 -1.42
CA LEU A 270 2.85 -8.70 -0.25
C LEU A 270 3.82 -7.60 -0.65
N THR A 271 4.67 -7.84 -1.65
CA THR A 271 5.63 -6.85 -2.11
C THR A 271 4.92 -5.68 -2.80
N GLU A 272 3.94 -5.96 -3.67
CA GLU A 272 3.05 -4.96 -4.31
C GLU A 272 2.35 -4.09 -3.25
N LEU A 273 1.77 -4.71 -2.22
CA LEU A 273 1.08 -4.00 -1.14
C LEU A 273 2.03 -3.12 -0.32
N LEU A 274 3.23 -3.62 0.00
CA LEU A 274 4.23 -2.86 0.78
C LEU A 274 4.81 -1.70 -0.03
N MET A 275 5.12 -1.91 -1.30
CA MET A 275 5.56 -0.83 -2.19
C MET A 275 4.48 0.23 -2.36
N LEU A 276 3.23 -0.18 -2.54
CA LEU A 276 2.10 0.75 -2.59
C LEU A 276 2.00 1.60 -1.31
N PHE A 277 2.16 0.98 -0.14
CA PHE A 277 2.15 1.73 1.13
C PHE A 277 3.28 2.75 1.21
N LYS A 278 4.49 2.36 0.82
CA LYS A 278 5.65 3.25 0.75
C LYS A 278 5.40 4.42 -0.21
N ASP A 279 4.76 4.19 -1.35
CA ASP A 279 4.46 5.23 -2.33
C ASP A 279 3.37 6.18 -1.84
N LEU A 280 2.30 5.68 -1.20
CA LEU A 280 1.25 6.50 -0.58
C LEU A 280 1.77 7.39 0.56
N ILE A 281 2.81 6.95 1.28
CA ILE A 281 3.46 7.76 2.33
C ILE A 281 4.33 8.86 1.69
N ARG A 282 5.06 8.53 0.61
CA ARG A 282 5.95 9.47 -0.07
C ARG A 282 5.19 10.50 -0.90
N ARG A 283 4.07 10.10 -1.49
CA ARG A 283 3.19 10.92 -2.32
C ARG A 283 1.79 10.92 -1.71
N PRO A 284 1.52 11.79 -0.71
CA PRO A 284 0.22 11.84 -0.07
C PRO A 284 -0.85 12.26 -1.09
N VAL A 285 -1.89 11.42 -1.23
CA VAL A 285 -3.00 11.66 -2.16
C VAL A 285 -3.99 12.69 -1.60
N PHE A 286 -4.16 12.71 -0.28
CA PHE A 286 -5.00 13.68 0.41
C PHE A 286 -4.22 14.97 0.71
N SER A 287 -4.91 16.11 0.68
CA SER A 287 -4.34 17.39 1.09
C SER A 287 -3.78 17.32 2.51
N SER A 288 -2.67 18.01 2.77
CA SER A 288 -2.04 18.08 4.10
C SER A 288 -2.96 18.64 5.18
N ASP A 289 -3.99 19.41 4.79
CA ASP A 289 -4.99 19.96 5.70
C ASP A 289 -6.01 18.91 6.16
N TRP A 290 -6.17 17.80 5.42
CA TRP A 290 -7.11 16.72 5.72
C TRP A 290 -6.53 15.75 6.73
N PHE A 291 -6.10 16.30 7.86
CA PHE A 291 -5.39 15.60 8.90
C PHE A 291 -6.12 14.35 9.43
N GLN A 292 -7.45 14.42 9.57
CA GLN A 292 -8.24 13.26 10.02
C GLN A 292 -8.14 12.09 9.03
N MET A 293 -8.22 12.38 7.73
CA MET A 293 -8.13 11.36 6.68
C MET A 293 -6.73 10.73 6.65
N ILE A 294 -5.68 11.56 6.74
CA ILE A 294 -4.28 11.12 6.79
C ILE A 294 -4.05 10.18 7.99
N PHE A 295 -4.61 10.50 9.16
CA PHE A 295 -4.43 9.66 10.36
C PHE A 295 -5.26 8.38 10.31
N VAL A 296 -6.47 8.41 9.73
CA VAL A 296 -7.25 7.18 9.47
C VAL A 296 -6.50 6.28 8.50
N GLN A 297 -5.99 6.82 7.39
CA GLN A 297 -5.13 6.10 6.43
C GLN A 297 -3.95 5.45 7.15
N ASN A 298 -3.16 6.22 7.91
CA ASN A 298 -1.99 5.70 8.63
C ASN A 298 -2.36 4.65 9.68
N SER A 299 -3.50 4.79 10.36
CA SER A 299 -4.00 3.79 11.31
C SER A 299 -4.37 2.47 10.62
N ILE A 300 -5.01 2.53 9.46
CA ILE A 300 -5.36 1.35 8.66
C ILE A 300 -4.08 0.69 8.13
N MET A 301 -3.16 1.48 7.56
CA MET A 301 -1.88 0.98 7.08
C MET A 301 -1.08 0.29 8.19
N LEU A 302 -1.03 0.87 9.39
CA LEU A 302 -0.38 0.27 10.56
C LEU A 302 -0.99 -1.10 10.91
N LYS A 303 -2.33 -1.19 10.96
CA LYS A 303 -3.04 -2.45 11.22
C LYS A 303 -2.63 -3.53 10.20
N ILE A 304 -2.63 -3.17 8.91
CA ILE A 304 -2.26 -4.09 7.83
C ILE A 304 -0.77 -4.46 7.86
N LEU A 305 0.12 -3.53 8.21
CA LEU A 305 1.55 -3.80 8.40
C LEU A 305 1.78 -4.82 9.53
N CYS A 306 1.02 -4.76 10.63
CA CYS A 306 1.07 -5.77 11.69
C CYS A 306 0.65 -7.17 11.20
N TYR A 307 -0.37 -7.25 10.36
CA TYR A 307 -0.78 -8.51 9.74
C TYR A 307 0.29 -9.03 8.77
N ALA A 308 0.83 -8.15 7.92
CA ALA A 308 1.91 -8.48 7.00
C ALA A 308 3.15 -9.01 7.73
N ALA A 309 3.57 -8.38 8.83
CA ALA A 309 4.70 -8.84 9.64
C ALA A 309 4.52 -10.28 10.13
N SER A 310 3.32 -10.60 10.62
CA SER A 310 3.00 -11.95 11.08
C SER A 310 3.13 -12.99 9.96
N THR A 311 2.68 -12.63 8.75
CA THR A 311 2.82 -13.48 7.56
C THR A 311 4.27 -13.61 7.10
N VAL A 312 5.02 -12.51 7.03
CA VAL A 312 6.43 -12.51 6.64
C VAL A 312 7.24 -13.40 7.60
N LYS A 313 7.04 -13.24 8.90
CA LYS A 313 7.67 -14.06 9.93
C LYS A 313 7.35 -15.56 9.78
N ALA A 314 6.09 -15.90 9.57
CA ALA A 314 5.66 -17.30 9.52
C ALA A 314 6.00 -18.01 8.20
N ARG A 315 6.11 -17.29 7.08
CA ARG A 315 6.24 -17.90 5.74
C ARG A 315 7.58 -17.65 5.06
N PHE A 316 8.25 -16.55 5.37
CA PHE A 316 9.38 -16.02 4.59
C PHE A 316 10.69 -15.86 5.37
N LEU A 317 10.70 -16.23 6.66
CA LEU A 317 11.91 -16.38 7.47
C LEU A 317 12.29 -17.86 7.61
N HIS A 318 13.55 -18.11 7.95
CA HIS A 318 14.17 -19.41 8.22
C HIS A 318 14.39 -20.29 6.98
N GLU A 319 13.79 -21.49 6.94
CA GLU A 319 14.12 -22.55 5.96
C GLU A 319 13.94 -22.12 4.50
N LYS A 320 13.04 -21.18 4.24
CA LYS A 320 12.83 -20.58 2.93
C LYS A 320 12.91 -19.07 3.14
N PHE A 321 14.12 -18.57 3.26
CA PHE A 321 14.35 -17.16 3.45
C PHE A 321 14.19 -16.39 2.13
N GLU A 322 13.41 -15.30 2.12
CA GLU A 322 13.21 -14.44 0.95
C GLU A 322 13.60 -13.00 1.25
N PHE A 323 14.75 -12.58 0.72
CA PHE A 323 15.32 -11.27 0.98
C PHE A 323 14.41 -10.12 0.52
N GLN A 324 13.79 -10.24 -0.65
CA GLN A 324 13.06 -9.16 -1.30
C GLN A 324 11.86 -8.66 -0.47
N VAL A 325 10.99 -9.56 0.00
CA VAL A 325 9.80 -9.19 0.79
C VAL A 325 10.21 -8.59 2.13
N CYS A 326 11.19 -9.21 2.79
CA CYS A 326 11.70 -8.75 4.08
C CYS A 326 12.32 -7.35 3.95
N ASN A 327 13.12 -7.10 2.91
CA ASN A 327 13.70 -5.80 2.63
C ASN A 327 12.61 -4.75 2.35
N SER A 328 11.64 -5.08 1.49
CA SER A 328 10.50 -4.20 1.19
C SER A 328 9.71 -3.86 2.46
N PHE A 329 9.53 -4.83 3.34
CA PHE A 329 8.87 -4.65 4.63
C PHE A 329 9.64 -3.68 5.54
N PHE A 330 10.93 -3.91 5.76
CA PHE A 330 11.75 -3.02 6.60
C PHE A 330 11.79 -1.58 6.06
N GLN A 331 11.95 -1.40 4.74
CA GLN A 331 11.94 -0.09 4.13
C GLN A 331 10.60 0.63 4.29
N THR A 332 9.48 -0.10 4.17
CA THR A 332 8.12 0.45 4.33
C THR A 332 7.88 0.89 5.77
N VAL A 333 8.29 0.06 6.74
CA VAL A 333 8.18 0.37 8.18
C VAL A 333 9.01 1.59 8.55
N VAL A 334 10.26 1.67 8.07
CA VAL A 334 11.12 2.83 8.32
C VAL A 334 10.51 4.08 7.71
N THR A 335 10.10 4.03 6.44
CA THR A 335 9.43 5.16 5.76
C THR A 335 8.16 5.60 6.52
N PHE A 336 7.38 4.64 7.05
CA PHE A 336 6.20 4.93 7.86
C PHE A 336 6.53 5.62 9.17
N ILE A 337 7.60 5.23 9.86
CA ILE A 337 8.00 5.83 11.14
C ILE A 337 8.65 7.21 10.94
N THR A 338 9.46 7.38 9.88
CA THR A 338 10.23 8.60 9.60
C THR A 338 9.42 9.67 8.86
N GLN A 339 8.21 9.35 8.38
CA GLN A 339 7.37 10.31 7.67
C GLN A 339 7.11 11.60 8.47
N LYS A 340 7.13 12.74 7.78
CA LYS A 340 6.96 14.08 8.39
C LYS A 340 5.61 14.22 9.12
N LEU A 341 4.55 13.62 8.57
CA LEU A 341 3.18 13.74 9.08
C LEU A 341 2.99 13.11 10.47
N LEU A 342 3.80 12.11 10.82
CA LEU A 342 3.82 11.47 12.14
C LEU A 342 4.85 12.05 13.10
N GLN A 343 5.63 13.06 12.71
CA GLN A 343 6.53 13.75 13.64
C GLN A 343 5.74 14.73 14.51
N LEU A 344 5.10 14.17 15.54
CA LEU A 344 4.13 14.85 16.39
C LEU A 344 4.71 16.07 17.13
N GLU A 345 6.03 16.12 17.27
CA GLU A 345 6.80 17.18 17.90
C GLU A 345 6.75 18.50 17.11
N GLN A 346 6.44 18.44 15.81
CA GLN A 346 6.29 19.62 14.95
C GLN A 346 4.92 20.30 15.09
N TYR A 347 3.91 19.61 15.66
CA TYR A 347 2.58 20.19 15.86
C TYR A 347 2.48 20.94 17.18
N ASN A 348 1.51 21.86 17.25
CA ASN A 348 1.17 22.53 18.49
C ASN A 348 0.68 21.54 19.57
N VAL A 349 0.83 21.92 20.84
CA VAL A 349 0.56 21.06 22.00
C VAL A 349 -0.89 20.54 22.02
N LYS A 350 -1.87 21.39 21.68
CA LYS A 350 -3.30 21.02 21.69
C LYS A 350 -3.61 19.95 20.63
N LYS A 351 -3.13 20.15 19.40
CA LYS A 351 -3.28 19.22 18.28
C LYS A 351 -2.59 17.90 18.60
N ARG A 352 -1.33 17.94 19.06
CA ARG A 352 -0.59 16.74 19.51
C ARG A 352 -1.35 15.94 20.55
N LYS A 353 -1.93 16.59 21.57
CA LYS A 353 -2.70 15.91 22.62
C LYS A 353 -3.93 15.20 22.06
N ALA A 354 -4.73 15.87 21.24
CA ALA A 354 -5.93 15.29 20.63
C ALA A 354 -5.61 14.07 19.75
N ILE A 355 -4.48 14.11 19.02
CA ILE A 355 -4.01 13.00 18.19
C ILE A 355 -3.67 11.79 19.05
N LEU A 356 -2.86 12.00 20.10
CA LEU A 356 -2.42 10.93 20.99
C LEU A 356 -3.58 10.29 21.76
N GLU A 357 -4.60 11.07 22.13
CA GLU A 357 -5.81 10.55 22.76
C GLU A 357 -6.61 9.63 21.83
N ARG A 358 -6.74 9.98 20.53
CA ARG A 358 -7.54 9.20 19.58
C ARG A 358 -6.80 8.02 18.95
N PHE A 359 -5.56 8.22 18.54
CA PHE A 359 -4.82 7.27 17.72
C PHE A 359 -3.61 6.64 18.42
N ARG A 360 -3.22 7.16 19.60
CA ARG A 360 -1.95 6.85 20.27
C ARG A 360 -0.74 7.19 19.37
N ASP A 361 0.47 6.92 19.86
CA ASP A 361 1.66 7.09 19.03
C ASP A 361 1.85 5.89 18.11
N MET A 362 1.44 6.04 16.86
CA MET A 362 1.56 4.99 15.83
C MET A 362 3.01 4.58 15.58
N ARG A 363 3.98 5.50 15.74
CA ARG A 363 5.41 5.21 15.55
C ARG A 363 5.89 4.20 16.58
N LEU A 364 5.43 4.33 17.81
CA LEU A 364 5.78 3.42 18.91
C LEU A 364 5.23 2.00 18.66
N THR A 365 3.96 1.89 18.27
CA THR A 365 3.34 0.61 17.93
C THR A 365 4.07 -0.07 16.77
N CYS A 366 4.36 0.71 15.71
CA CYS A 366 5.10 0.26 14.54
C CYS A 366 6.52 -0.24 14.93
N ALA A 367 7.28 0.54 15.70
CA ALA A 367 8.62 0.16 16.14
C ALA A 367 8.63 -1.10 17.04
N ARG A 368 7.68 -1.18 17.98
CA ARG A 368 7.57 -2.30 18.94
C ARG A 368 7.21 -3.61 18.24
N GLU A 369 6.13 -3.61 17.46
CA GLU A 369 5.61 -4.84 16.87
C GLU A 369 6.38 -5.26 15.62
N LEU A 370 6.87 -4.32 14.81
CA LEU A 370 7.37 -4.64 13.47
C LEU A 370 8.88 -4.70 13.41
N VAL A 371 9.59 -3.72 13.95
CA VAL A 371 11.06 -3.70 13.86
C VAL A 371 11.66 -4.70 14.86
N ARG A 372 11.23 -4.65 16.13
CA ARG A 372 11.76 -5.56 17.16
C ARG A 372 11.33 -7.01 16.92
N SER A 373 10.04 -7.30 16.71
CA SER A 373 9.57 -8.70 16.57
C SER A 373 10.13 -9.39 15.33
N MET A 374 10.29 -8.66 14.22
CA MET A 374 10.88 -9.21 12.99
C MET A 374 12.39 -9.38 13.14
N TRP A 375 13.14 -8.33 13.47
CA TRP A 375 14.60 -8.38 13.53
C TRP A 375 15.11 -9.48 14.47
N PHE A 376 14.59 -9.54 15.69
CA PHE A 376 15.01 -10.54 16.66
C PHE A 376 14.50 -11.95 16.36
N SER A 377 13.57 -12.11 15.42
CA SER A 377 13.18 -13.44 14.94
C SER A 377 14.09 -14.01 13.87
N MET A 378 14.99 -13.21 13.28
CA MET A 378 15.87 -13.67 12.22
C MET A 378 17.08 -14.44 12.77
N ASN A 379 17.60 -15.38 11.99
CA ASN A 379 18.84 -16.09 12.32
C ASN A 379 20.10 -15.25 11.96
N LEU A 380 21.27 -15.74 12.35
CA LEU A 380 22.55 -15.05 12.18
C LEU A 380 22.87 -14.73 10.70
N LEU A 381 22.64 -15.69 9.80
CA LEU A 381 22.96 -15.56 8.37
C LEU A 381 21.99 -14.63 7.64
N GLU A 382 20.71 -14.67 8.01
CA GLU A 382 19.69 -13.77 7.49
C GLU A 382 19.99 -12.34 7.88
N LYS A 383 20.23 -12.08 9.17
CA LYS A 383 20.61 -10.75 9.67
C LYS A 383 21.78 -10.20 8.87
N ASN A 384 22.78 -11.03 8.62
CA ASN A 384 23.99 -10.64 7.91
C ASN A 384 23.73 -10.03 6.53
N GLN A 385 22.77 -10.58 5.77
CA GLN A 385 22.41 -10.06 4.45
C GLN A 385 21.76 -8.67 4.53
N PHE A 386 21.10 -8.34 5.64
CA PHE A 386 20.43 -7.06 5.81
C PHE A 386 21.31 -5.96 6.37
N ILE A 387 22.26 -6.27 7.26
CA ILE A 387 23.07 -5.26 7.98
C ILE A 387 23.54 -4.13 7.05
N PRO A 388 24.20 -4.38 5.89
CA PRO A 388 24.69 -3.27 5.04
C PRO A 388 23.57 -2.32 4.58
N SER A 389 22.39 -2.86 4.28
CA SER A 389 21.25 -2.07 3.80
C SER A 389 20.43 -1.44 4.92
N LEU A 390 20.36 -2.09 6.09
CA LEU A 390 19.42 -1.75 7.16
C LEU A 390 19.98 -0.74 8.17
N VAL A 391 21.31 -0.66 8.32
CA VAL A 391 21.96 0.27 9.26
C VAL A 391 21.46 1.70 9.10
N GLY A 392 21.47 2.23 7.87
CA GLY A 392 20.99 3.59 7.60
C GLY A 392 19.50 3.78 7.92
N PHE A 393 18.67 2.82 7.53
CA PHE A 393 17.23 2.88 7.78
C PHE A 393 16.88 2.82 9.28
N VAL A 394 17.53 1.95 10.05
CA VAL A 394 17.33 1.89 11.51
C VAL A 394 17.85 3.16 12.16
N LEU A 395 18.94 3.73 11.65
CA LEU A 395 19.49 4.99 12.16
C LEU A 395 18.51 6.15 12.00
N GLU A 396 17.86 6.28 10.85
CA GLU A 396 16.78 7.26 10.63
C GLU A 396 15.68 7.15 11.69
N VAL A 397 15.26 5.93 12.02
CA VAL A 397 14.26 5.68 13.07
C VAL A 397 14.77 6.09 14.45
N THR A 398 16.03 5.75 14.77
CA THR A 398 16.58 6.03 16.10
C THR A 398 16.84 7.52 16.33
N LEU A 399 17.05 8.31 15.27
CA LEU A 399 17.30 9.75 15.38
C LEU A 399 16.02 10.57 15.63
N ILE A 400 14.82 9.97 15.49
CA ILE A 400 13.54 10.62 15.80
C ILE A 400 13.47 11.01 17.28
N PRO A 401 12.92 12.19 17.63
CA PRO A 401 12.81 12.70 19.01
C PRO A 401 11.74 11.99 19.87
N VAL A 402 11.70 10.66 19.85
CA VAL A 402 10.82 9.83 20.68
C VAL A 402 11.65 8.84 21.48
N GLU A 403 11.78 9.10 22.79
CA GLU A 403 12.63 8.33 23.69
C GLU A 403 12.26 6.83 23.74
N GLU A 404 10.97 6.50 23.74
CA GLU A 404 10.52 5.11 23.77
C GLU A 404 10.81 4.35 22.47
N VAL A 405 10.80 5.04 21.31
CA VAL A 405 11.23 4.45 20.03
C VAL A 405 12.74 4.19 20.08
N ARG A 406 13.53 5.17 20.53
CA ARG A 406 14.99 5.05 20.72
C ARG A 406 15.34 3.83 21.58
N LYS A 407 14.69 3.67 22.74
CA LYS A 407 14.90 2.55 23.65
C LYS A 407 14.64 1.18 23.01
N LEU A 408 13.69 1.09 22.10
CA LEU A 408 13.34 -0.16 21.42
C LEU A 408 14.28 -0.47 20.25
N THR A 409 14.76 0.54 19.53
CA THR A 409 15.51 0.35 18.29
C THR A 409 17.03 0.38 18.47
N ILE A 410 17.57 1.13 19.43
CA ILE A 410 19.03 1.15 19.69
C ILE A 410 19.61 -0.24 19.97
N PRO A 411 18.94 -1.16 20.73
CA PRO A 411 19.46 -2.51 20.94
C PRO A 411 19.68 -3.33 19.66
N ILE A 412 19.07 -2.94 18.53
CA ILE A 412 19.29 -3.58 17.24
C ILE A 412 20.72 -3.37 16.76
N PHE A 413 21.30 -2.19 16.98
CA PHE A 413 22.70 -1.92 16.63
C PHE A 413 23.67 -2.80 17.41
N PHE A 414 23.38 -3.01 18.70
CA PHE A 414 24.14 -3.96 19.49
C PHE A 414 24.04 -5.38 18.92
N ASP A 415 22.84 -5.83 18.53
CA ASP A 415 22.65 -7.15 17.94
C ASP A 415 23.28 -7.30 16.54
N MET A 416 23.35 -6.22 15.74
CA MET A 416 24.11 -6.17 14.48
C MET A 416 25.61 -6.36 14.73
N MET A 417 26.16 -5.65 15.73
CA MET A 417 27.57 -5.77 16.15
C MET A 417 27.89 -7.19 16.65
N VAL A 418 27.00 -7.75 17.49
CA VAL A 418 27.09 -9.14 17.97
C VAL A 418 27.08 -10.13 16.81
N THR A 419 26.18 -9.92 15.83
CA THR A 419 26.04 -10.79 14.66
C THR A 419 27.35 -10.84 13.87
N GLU A 420 27.92 -9.67 13.56
CA GLU A 420 29.18 -9.56 12.85
C GLU A 420 30.35 -10.18 13.64
N PHE A 421 30.41 -9.96 14.96
CA PHE A 421 31.44 -10.53 15.82
C PHE A 421 31.45 -12.08 15.77
N TYR A 422 30.29 -12.73 15.91
CA TYR A 422 30.21 -14.19 15.87
C TYR A 422 30.50 -14.77 14.48
N LEU A 423 30.11 -14.09 13.40
CA LEU A 423 30.44 -14.52 12.04
C LEU A 423 31.95 -14.47 11.76
N ARG A 424 32.62 -13.41 12.23
CA ARG A 424 34.09 -13.30 12.18
C ARG A 424 34.78 -14.42 12.96
N ALA A 425 34.31 -14.70 14.18
CA ALA A 425 34.87 -15.75 15.03
C ALA A 425 34.76 -17.14 14.39
N ASN A 426 33.65 -17.44 13.72
CA ASN A 426 33.46 -18.72 13.01
C ASN A 426 34.39 -18.86 11.79
N ASN A 427 34.61 -17.80 11.02
CA ASN A 427 35.50 -17.83 9.84
C ASN A 427 36.96 -18.11 10.19
N ASN A 428 37.43 -17.68 11.37
CA ASN A 428 38.79 -17.94 11.82
C ASN A 428 39.05 -19.43 12.15
N SER A 429 38.01 -20.29 12.15
CA SER A 429 38.09 -21.69 12.56
C SER A 429 37.92 -22.73 11.45
N THR A 430 37.51 -22.33 10.23
CA THR A 430 37.30 -23.27 9.10
C THR A 430 38.05 -22.84 7.83
N THR A 431 39.02 -23.64 7.41
CA THR A 431 39.78 -23.53 6.14
C THR A 431 38.96 -23.89 4.89
N THR A 432 37.64 -23.99 4.99
CA THR A 432 36.73 -24.25 3.88
C THR A 432 35.97 -22.99 3.54
N SER A 433 36.39 -22.35 2.44
CA SER A 433 35.74 -21.26 1.74
C SER A 433 34.31 -21.64 1.32
N THR A 434 33.35 -21.46 2.23
CA THR A 434 31.96 -21.25 1.85
C THR A 434 31.76 -19.74 1.73
N PRO A 435 31.32 -19.23 0.56
CA PRO A 435 31.16 -17.80 0.38
C PRO A 435 30.00 -17.37 1.27
N LEU A 436 30.29 -16.58 2.31
CA LEU A 436 29.25 -15.89 3.05
C LEU A 436 28.52 -14.98 2.06
N LEU A 437 27.23 -15.22 1.83
CA LEU A 437 26.39 -14.32 1.05
C LEU A 437 26.21 -13.03 1.86
N GLY A 438 27.00 -12.02 1.52
CA GLY A 438 26.95 -10.66 2.03
C GLY A 438 28.00 -9.80 1.31
N ASN A 439 27.74 -8.51 1.13
CA ASN A 439 28.72 -7.57 0.52
C ASN A 439 29.88 -7.21 1.45
N PHE A 440 29.98 -7.89 2.58
CA PHE A 440 30.84 -7.60 3.71
C PHE A 440 31.95 -8.65 3.77
N SER A 441 33.19 -8.16 3.67
CA SER A 441 34.42 -8.94 3.78
C SER A 441 34.86 -8.98 5.23
N TYR A 442 34.47 -10.04 5.94
CA TYR A 442 34.84 -10.29 7.34
C TYR A 442 36.34 -10.60 7.59
N ASN A 443 37.20 -10.30 6.60
CA ASN A 443 38.66 -10.40 6.70
C ASN A 443 39.31 -9.09 7.19
N SER A 444 38.53 -8.03 7.40
CA SER A 444 39.00 -6.73 7.90
C SER A 444 39.13 -6.71 9.43
N SER A 445 40.16 -6.03 9.95
CA SER A 445 40.31 -5.77 11.39
C SER A 445 39.20 -4.88 11.95
N VAL A 446 38.55 -4.07 11.11
CA VAL A 446 37.50 -3.09 11.48
C VAL A 446 36.12 -3.65 11.18
N MET A 447 35.14 -3.44 12.05
CA MET A 447 33.73 -3.80 11.82
C MET A 447 33.16 -3.05 10.62
N GLU A 448 32.61 -3.78 9.66
CA GLU A 448 31.98 -3.17 8.49
C GLU A 448 30.63 -2.54 8.87
N PHE A 449 29.94 -3.09 9.89
CA PHE A 449 28.83 -2.43 10.56
C PHE A 449 29.22 -1.05 11.10
N GLU A 450 30.33 -0.94 11.82
CA GLU A 450 30.80 0.35 12.37
C GLU A 450 31.08 1.35 11.26
N THR A 451 31.74 0.90 10.19
CA THR A 451 32.05 1.73 9.02
C THR A 451 30.79 2.27 8.36
N GLU A 452 29.80 1.41 8.11
CA GLU A 452 28.51 1.85 7.54
C GLU A 452 27.73 2.73 8.51
N PHE A 453 27.74 2.43 9.82
CA PHE A 453 27.08 3.23 10.83
C PHE A 453 27.63 4.67 10.84
N ILE A 454 28.96 4.82 10.86
CA ILE A 454 29.63 6.14 10.86
C ILE A 454 29.29 6.91 9.58
N LYS A 455 29.37 6.27 8.41
CA LYS A 455 29.03 6.90 7.12
C LYS A 455 27.58 7.39 7.07
N LYS A 456 26.63 6.58 7.53
CA LYS A 456 25.20 6.94 7.52
C LYS A 456 24.89 7.99 8.57
N LEU A 457 25.53 7.94 9.74
CA LEU A 457 25.38 8.93 10.80
C LEU A 457 25.82 10.32 10.36
N ASP A 458 26.99 10.42 9.74
CA ASP A 458 27.50 11.66 9.15
C ASP A 458 26.45 12.29 8.20
N SER A 459 26.00 11.52 7.21
CA SER A 459 25.02 11.98 6.24
C SER A 459 23.68 12.40 6.88
N LEU A 460 23.19 11.66 7.88
CA LEU A 460 21.90 11.96 8.51
C LEU A 460 21.96 13.19 9.42
N VAL A 461 23.04 13.38 10.19
CA VAL A 461 23.17 14.59 11.04
C VAL A 461 23.37 15.83 10.17
N GLU A 462 24.04 15.71 9.02
CA GLU A 462 24.11 16.78 8.02
C GLU A 462 22.73 17.20 7.47
N ASN A 463 21.78 16.28 7.42
CA ASN A 463 20.38 16.50 7.00
C ASN A 463 19.45 16.89 8.17
N ASP A 464 20.02 17.47 9.24
CA ASP A 464 19.32 17.98 10.42
C ASP A 464 18.59 16.94 11.29
N TYR A 465 18.96 15.65 11.18
CA TYR A 465 18.48 14.61 12.10
C TYR A 465 19.33 14.53 13.39
N GLY A 466 18.75 14.02 14.47
CA GLY A 466 19.44 13.79 15.74
C GLY A 466 19.46 14.99 16.70
N ASP A 467 19.57 14.70 17.99
CA ASP A 467 19.65 15.69 19.07
C ASP A 467 20.64 15.25 20.17
N ALA A 468 20.97 16.15 21.09
CA ALA A 468 21.87 15.83 22.20
C ALA A 468 21.34 14.68 23.08
N LYS A 469 20.01 14.60 23.28
CA LYS A 469 19.37 13.53 24.06
C LYS A 469 19.56 12.15 23.45
N TYR A 470 19.70 12.06 22.13
CA TYR A 470 19.97 10.82 21.42
C TYR A 470 21.31 10.24 21.88
N VAL A 471 22.35 11.09 21.99
CA VAL A 471 23.69 10.68 22.44
C VAL A 471 23.60 10.05 23.83
N ASP A 472 22.98 10.75 24.78
CA ASP A 472 22.81 10.25 26.15
C ASP A 472 22.07 8.90 26.19
N THR A 473 20.99 8.79 25.40
CA THR A 473 20.17 7.56 25.33
C THR A 473 20.96 6.41 24.69
N PHE A 474 21.69 6.69 23.61
CA PHE A 474 22.51 5.73 22.89
C PHE A 474 23.63 5.18 23.77
N VAL A 475 24.43 6.07 24.39
CA VAL A 475 25.53 5.68 25.28
C VAL A 475 24.99 4.86 26.45
N LYS A 476 23.92 5.31 27.09
CA LYS A 476 23.33 4.60 28.23
C LYS A 476 22.91 3.17 27.87
N ILE A 477 22.20 2.98 26.76
CA ILE A 477 21.71 1.65 26.34
C ILE A 477 22.87 0.76 25.88
N MET A 478 23.75 1.28 25.03
CA MET A 478 24.87 0.50 24.50
C MET A 478 25.82 0.06 25.61
N MET A 479 26.15 0.95 26.57
CA MET A 479 27.00 0.59 27.71
C MET A 479 26.36 -0.48 28.59
N GLN A 480 25.04 -0.41 28.82
CA GLN A 480 24.29 -1.43 29.56
C GLN A 480 24.34 -2.79 28.87
N LEU A 481 24.11 -2.83 27.55
CA LEU A 481 24.16 -4.06 26.76
C LEU A 481 25.57 -4.63 26.67
N CYS A 482 26.60 -3.80 26.46
CA CYS A 482 27.98 -4.29 26.38
C CYS A 482 28.46 -4.92 27.70
N SER A 483 28.02 -4.37 28.84
CA SER A 483 28.44 -4.83 30.17
C SER A 483 28.03 -6.26 30.51
N SER A 484 26.99 -6.80 29.85
CA SER A 484 26.47 -8.15 30.12
C SER A 484 27.06 -9.25 29.23
N HIS A 485 28.00 -8.92 28.32
CA HIS A 485 28.55 -9.85 27.34
C HIS A 485 30.02 -10.22 27.60
N THR A 486 30.58 -11.08 26.74
CA THR A 486 31.98 -11.53 26.80
C THR A 486 32.95 -10.35 26.77
N GLU A 487 34.09 -10.51 27.43
CA GLU A 487 35.11 -9.46 27.56
C GLU A 487 35.55 -8.85 26.23
N ALA A 488 35.85 -9.67 25.22
CA ALA A 488 36.23 -9.19 23.90
C ALA A 488 35.14 -8.34 23.21
N LEU A 489 33.87 -8.76 23.30
CA LEU A 489 32.75 -8.02 22.72
C LEU A 489 32.41 -6.76 23.52
N ARG A 490 32.58 -6.82 24.85
CA ARG A 490 32.39 -5.69 25.75
C ARG A 490 33.38 -4.59 25.44
N ASP A 491 34.66 -4.91 25.34
CA ASP A 491 35.71 -3.91 25.09
C ASP A 491 35.53 -3.26 23.71
N GLU A 492 35.18 -4.07 22.70
CA GLU A 492 34.87 -3.60 21.34
C GLU A 492 33.62 -2.72 21.30
N GLY A 493 32.55 -3.13 21.99
CA GLY A 493 31.32 -2.35 22.09
C GLY A 493 31.48 -1.03 22.85
N ILE A 494 32.32 -1.00 23.90
CA ILE A 494 32.67 0.23 24.62
C ILE A 494 33.48 1.16 23.72
N ARG A 495 34.45 0.64 22.95
CA ARG A 495 35.22 1.41 21.97
C ARG A 495 34.27 2.06 20.95
N PHE A 496 33.41 1.26 20.32
CA PHE A 496 32.44 1.75 19.35
C PHE A 496 31.51 2.81 19.95
N THR A 497 30.97 2.58 21.15
CA THR A 497 30.07 3.53 21.82
C THR A 497 30.74 4.87 22.06
N LYS A 498 32.01 4.87 22.52
CA LYS A 498 32.80 6.10 22.70
C LYS A 498 33.06 6.79 21.36
N THR A 499 33.39 6.05 20.30
CA THR A 499 33.58 6.62 18.95
C THR A 499 32.31 7.35 18.50
N VAL A 500 31.14 6.72 18.64
CA VAL A 500 29.84 7.32 18.25
C VAL A 500 29.50 8.54 19.11
N GLU A 501 29.77 8.51 20.42
CA GLU A 501 29.58 9.65 21.32
C GLU A 501 30.40 10.87 20.87
N HIS A 502 31.70 10.68 20.62
CA HIS A 502 32.59 11.76 20.16
C HIS A 502 32.19 12.28 18.78
N LEU A 503 31.85 11.37 17.86
CA LEU A 503 31.39 11.71 16.51
C LEU A 503 30.11 12.56 16.57
N MET A 504 29.10 12.11 17.32
CA MET A 504 27.84 12.84 17.45
C MET A 504 28.03 14.23 18.06
N PHE A 505 28.88 14.35 19.09
CA PHE A 505 29.17 15.65 19.69
C PHE A 505 29.75 16.63 18.65
N ARG A 506 30.78 16.20 17.91
CA ARG A 506 31.42 17.04 16.87
C ARG A 506 30.47 17.35 15.70
N LEU A 507 29.65 16.39 15.27
CA LEU A 507 28.66 16.61 14.19
C LEU A 507 27.54 17.57 14.62
N LEU A 508 27.05 17.46 15.86
CA LEU A 508 26.03 18.37 16.39
C LEU A 508 26.58 19.78 16.59
N GLU A 509 27.84 19.91 17.03
CA GLU A 509 28.55 21.19 17.11
C GLU A 509 28.69 21.83 15.72
N PHE A 510 29.18 21.06 14.74
CA PHE A 510 29.29 21.49 13.35
C PHE A 510 27.93 21.95 12.79
N ARG A 511 26.85 21.21 13.04
CA ARG A 511 25.48 21.58 12.64
C ARG A 511 25.02 22.89 13.29
N ASN A 512 25.24 23.05 14.59
CA ASN A 512 24.84 24.27 15.31
C ASN A 512 25.58 25.50 14.80
N VAL A 513 26.88 25.37 14.52
CA VAL A 513 27.69 26.45 13.94
C VAL A 513 27.18 26.79 12.54
N ARG A 514 26.91 25.79 11.70
CA ARG A 514 26.35 26.01 10.34
C ARG A 514 24.99 26.73 10.34
N LEU A 515 24.10 26.40 11.28
CA LEU A 515 22.73 26.93 11.31
C LEU A 515 22.60 28.29 11.99
N TYR A 516 23.35 28.55 13.06
CA TYR A 516 23.14 29.71 13.94
C TYR A 516 24.30 30.71 13.95
N HIS A 517 25.49 30.32 13.49
CA HIS A 517 26.66 31.16 13.50
C HIS A 517 27.19 31.40 12.08
N ASN A 518 26.85 32.56 11.49
CA ASN A 518 27.40 33.01 10.19
C ASN A 518 28.93 33.24 10.18
N ASN A 519 29.64 32.85 11.25
CA ASN A 519 31.08 32.96 11.34
C ASN A 519 31.74 31.76 10.64
N VAL A 520 32.11 31.97 9.38
CA VAL A 520 32.85 31.01 8.56
C VAL A 520 34.13 30.50 9.26
N ASN A 521 34.76 31.30 10.12
CA ASN A 521 35.92 30.87 10.91
C ASN A 521 35.57 29.74 11.89
N ASN A 522 34.39 29.79 12.51
CA ASN A 522 33.90 28.72 13.37
C ASN A 522 33.56 27.48 12.53
N CYS A 523 32.98 27.66 11.34
CA CYS A 523 32.74 26.56 10.40
C CYS A 523 34.05 25.87 9.96
N MET A 524 35.10 26.64 9.66
CA MET A 524 36.42 26.11 9.32
C MET A 524 37.01 25.34 10.51
N SER A 525 36.92 25.89 11.74
CA SER A 525 37.42 25.22 12.94
C SER A 525 36.67 23.90 13.25
N CYS A 526 35.34 23.88 13.15
CA CYS A 526 34.56 22.66 13.32
C CYS A 526 34.83 21.64 12.20
N THR A 527 35.00 22.08 10.96
CA THR A 527 35.39 21.22 9.83
C THR A 527 36.75 20.56 10.09
N VAL A 528 37.75 21.32 10.56
CA VAL A 528 39.08 20.80 10.92
C VAL A 528 38.98 19.82 12.10
N SER A 529 38.14 20.11 13.11
CA SER A 529 37.90 19.19 14.22
C SER A 529 37.31 17.85 13.75
N LEU A 530 36.33 17.87 12.83
CA LEU A 530 35.78 16.65 12.23
C LEU A 530 36.82 15.92 11.36
N LEU A 531 37.63 16.66 10.61
CA LEU A 531 38.70 16.12 9.78
C LEU A 531 39.74 15.35 10.60
N ASN A 532 40.22 15.95 11.70
CA ASN A 532 41.13 15.29 12.63
C ASN A 532 40.50 14.04 13.25
N PHE A 533 39.21 14.09 13.58
CA PHE A 533 38.50 12.91 14.08
C PHE A 533 38.46 11.78 13.05
N TYR A 534 38.10 12.07 11.79
CA TYR A 534 38.06 11.06 10.72
C TYR A 534 39.44 10.46 10.42
N TYR A 535 40.49 11.26 10.58
CA TYR A 535 41.87 10.79 10.50
C TYR A 535 42.21 9.84 11.66
N GLU A 536 41.89 10.21 12.91
CA GLU A 536 42.13 9.40 14.11
C GLU A 536 41.45 8.02 14.06
N ILE A 537 40.22 7.96 13.55
CA ILE A 537 39.46 6.71 13.41
C ILE A 537 39.82 5.92 12.14
N GLY A 538 40.69 6.45 11.27
CA GLY A 538 41.12 5.79 10.03
C GLY A 538 40.07 5.75 8.90
N HIS A 539 39.04 6.59 8.95
CA HIS A 539 37.99 6.66 7.91
C HIS A 539 38.40 7.59 6.76
N THR A 540 39.26 7.09 5.88
CA THR A 540 39.89 7.85 4.78
C THR A 540 38.88 8.48 3.80
N GLU A 541 37.78 7.80 3.49
CA GLU A 541 36.76 8.32 2.56
C GLU A 541 36.06 9.57 3.10
N LEU A 542 35.65 9.56 4.38
CA LEU A 542 35.03 10.71 5.03
C LEU A 542 36.05 11.82 5.26
N TYR A 543 37.29 11.47 5.66
CA TYR A 543 38.40 12.40 5.75
C TYR A 543 38.60 13.19 4.45
N ILE A 544 38.65 12.50 3.31
CA ILE A 544 38.77 13.12 1.98
C ILE A 544 37.54 14.00 1.67
N ARG A 545 36.32 13.53 1.96
CA ARG A 545 35.10 14.32 1.72
C ARG A 545 35.11 15.64 2.51
N TYR A 546 35.55 15.61 3.77
CA TYR A 546 35.68 16.80 4.60
C TYR A 546 36.87 17.68 4.22
N LEU A 547 37.97 17.11 3.67
CA LEU A 547 39.05 17.89 3.05
C LEU A 547 38.52 18.74 1.89
N TYR A 548 37.70 18.17 0.99
CA TYR A 548 37.11 18.93 -0.10
C TYR A 548 36.14 20.02 0.38
N LYS A 549 35.35 19.76 1.44
CA LYS A 549 34.51 20.79 2.07
C LYS A 549 35.35 21.93 2.64
N LEU A 550 36.47 21.61 3.30
CA LEU A 550 37.39 22.63 3.82
C LEU A 550 38.03 23.44 2.69
N TYR A 551 38.42 22.79 1.59
CA TYR A 551 38.92 23.45 0.40
C TYR A 551 37.89 24.44 -0.18
N GLU A 552 36.62 24.03 -0.32
CA GLU A 552 35.56 24.93 -0.78
C GLU A 552 35.38 26.14 0.14
N LEU A 553 35.45 25.95 1.46
CA LEU A 553 35.40 27.05 2.43
C LEU A 553 36.60 28.00 2.30
N HIS A 554 37.80 27.49 2.04
CA HIS A 554 38.98 28.32 1.79
C HIS A 554 38.88 29.08 0.47
N MET A 555 38.40 28.44 -0.59
CA MET A 555 38.17 29.07 -1.89
C MET A 555 37.12 30.19 -1.82
N GLN A 556 36.05 30.02 -1.04
CA GLN A 556 35.05 31.08 -0.82
C GLN A 556 35.60 32.32 -0.11
N ARG A 557 36.78 32.23 0.51
CA ARG A 557 37.45 33.32 1.23
C ARG A 557 38.71 33.83 0.54
N ASP A 558 38.99 33.36 -0.69
CA ASP A 558 40.23 33.66 -1.42
C ASP A 558 41.52 33.24 -0.66
N ASN A 559 41.41 32.27 0.25
CA ASN A 559 42.53 31.69 0.99
C ASN A 559 43.22 30.61 0.14
N PHE A 560 43.86 31.03 -0.95
CA PHE A 560 44.43 30.10 -1.94
C PHE A 560 45.59 29.24 -1.39
N VAL A 561 46.34 29.75 -0.41
CA VAL A 561 47.46 29.02 0.20
C VAL A 561 46.94 27.84 1.02
N GLU A 562 45.96 28.09 1.89
CA GLU A 562 45.31 27.07 2.72
C GLU A 562 44.52 26.08 1.86
N ALA A 563 43.88 26.53 0.78
CA ALA A 563 43.26 25.66 -0.20
C ALA A 563 44.28 24.71 -0.86
N GLY A 564 45.46 25.21 -1.24
CA GLY A 564 46.57 24.41 -1.77
C GLY A 564 47.11 23.39 -0.76
N LEU A 565 47.28 23.80 0.50
CA LEU A 565 47.70 22.90 1.59
C LEU A 565 46.66 21.80 1.86
N THR A 566 45.38 22.12 1.78
CA THR A 566 44.29 21.14 1.93
C THR A 566 44.35 20.07 0.84
N MET A 567 44.65 20.46 -0.40
CA MET A 567 44.84 19.50 -1.50
C MET A 567 46.13 18.69 -1.37
N ALA A 568 47.19 19.27 -0.79
CA ALA A 568 48.42 18.52 -0.48
C ALA A 568 48.15 17.38 0.51
N LEU A 569 47.33 17.61 1.55
CA LEU A 569 46.90 16.56 2.48
C LEU A 569 46.13 15.42 1.79
N HIS A 570 45.36 15.72 0.74
CA HIS A 570 44.74 14.68 -0.08
C HIS A 570 45.78 13.89 -0.88
N ALA A 571 46.76 14.57 -1.48
CA ALA A 571 47.83 13.94 -2.23
C ALA A 571 48.68 12.99 -1.39
N GLU A 572 48.92 13.31 -0.11
CA GLU A 572 49.61 12.43 0.85
C GLU A 572 48.86 11.11 1.11
N CYS A 573 47.54 11.11 0.95
CA CYS A 573 46.72 9.89 1.09
C CYS A 573 46.81 8.98 -0.15
N LEU A 574 47.35 9.48 -1.27
CA LEU A 574 47.48 8.73 -2.51
C LEU A 574 48.84 8.01 -2.58
N LYS A 575 48.83 6.76 -3.03
CA LYS A 575 50.05 6.02 -3.34
C LYS A 575 50.31 6.07 -4.84
N PHE A 576 51.54 6.39 -5.23
CA PHE A 576 51.97 6.29 -6.63
C PHE A 576 52.02 4.83 -7.05
N ILE A 577 50.98 4.36 -7.74
CA ILE A 577 50.92 3.02 -8.32
C ILE A 577 51.04 3.18 -9.84
N SER A 578 52.13 2.69 -10.44
CA SER A 578 52.38 2.69 -11.88
C SER A 578 51.56 1.66 -12.67
N ARG A 579 50.48 1.11 -12.09
CA ARG A 579 49.60 0.10 -12.71
C ARG A 579 48.14 0.35 -12.36
N LEU A 580 47.42 0.98 -13.30
CA LEU A 580 45.98 0.77 -13.43
C LEU A 580 45.76 -0.69 -13.85
N ARG A 581 45.17 -1.51 -12.97
CA ARG A 581 44.46 -2.70 -13.45
C ARG A 581 43.20 -2.20 -14.16
N PHE A 582 43.28 -2.11 -15.48
CA PHE A 582 42.09 -2.11 -16.32
C PHE A 582 41.36 -3.44 -16.06
N ALA A 583 40.23 -3.38 -15.37
CA ALA A 583 39.21 -4.42 -15.53
C ALA A 583 38.64 -4.24 -16.94
N GLU A 584 38.60 -5.35 -17.68
CA GLU A 584 38.25 -5.40 -19.10
C GLU A 584 36.90 -4.71 -19.39
N GLY A 585 36.89 -3.85 -20.42
CA GLY A 585 35.68 -3.60 -21.19
C GLY A 585 34.96 -2.26 -21.03
N VAL A 586 35.64 -1.10 -21.04
CA VAL A 586 35.07 0.13 -21.63
C VAL A 586 36.22 1.00 -22.16
N GLU A 587 36.28 1.17 -23.49
CA GLU A 587 37.16 2.17 -24.12
C GLU A 587 36.65 3.59 -23.82
N GLY A 588 37.28 4.24 -22.84
CA GLY A 588 37.16 5.69 -22.61
C GLY A 588 38.54 6.34 -22.70
N LYS A 589 38.82 7.06 -23.79
CA LYS A 589 40.01 7.89 -23.94
C LYS A 589 40.05 8.95 -22.83
N ILE A 590 41.03 8.90 -21.95
CA ILE A 590 41.42 10.04 -21.11
C ILE A 590 42.53 10.79 -21.85
N ILE A 591 42.23 11.99 -22.31
CA ILE A 591 43.21 12.94 -22.83
C ILE A 591 43.83 13.65 -21.61
N PHE A 592 45.08 13.34 -21.30
CA PHE A 592 45.90 14.23 -20.48
C PHE A 592 46.18 15.50 -21.30
N LYS A 593 45.50 16.61 -20.96
CA LYS A 593 45.92 17.93 -21.41
C LYS A 593 46.79 18.54 -20.31
N ASN A 594 48.06 18.17 -20.35
CA ASN A 594 49.13 18.94 -19.72
C ASN A 594 49.21 20.28 -20.46
N ASP A 595 48.67 21.34 -19.88
CA ASP A 595 48.99 22.70 -20.29
C ASP A 595 49.19 23.60 -19.06
N ARG A 596 50.47 23.67 -18.67
CA ARG A 596 51.21 24.85 -18.18
C ARG A 596 50.82 25.46 -16.84
N PHE A 597 51.65 25.16 -15.83
CA PHE A 597 52.17 26.18 -14.91
C PHE A 597 53.44 26.78 -15.52
N VAL A 598 53.46 28.11 -15.70
CA VAL A 598 54.64 28.97 -15.62
C VAL A 598 54.30 30.04 -14.60
#